data_AF-A0A965UWP3-F1
#
_entry.id   AF-A0A965UWP3-F1
#
_cell.length_a   1.000
_cell.length_b   1.000
_cell.length_c   1.000
_cell.angle_alpha   90.00
_cell.angle_beta   90.00
_cell.angle_gamma   90.00
#
_symmetry.space_group_name_H-M   'P 1'
#
loop_
_entity.id
_entity.type
_entity.pdbx_description
1 polymer ?
#
loop_
_entity_poly.entity_id
_entity_poly.type
_entity_poly.pdbx_seq_one_letter_code
_entity_poly.pdbx_strand_id
1 'polypeptide(L)'
;METEYQLSPRVVLRPGDRFKASAGPYYRLDDGRRVPMAACGLFVLVEIVRQRTRVYLLAYGRDGWALLHVEGRRRSKVPGLVCRPYRVRRAGKPYAIAFRKPIA
;
A
#
# COMPACT_ATOMS: atom_id res chain seq x y z
N MET A 1 6.19 -18.69 -0.36
CA MET A 1 5.83 -17.29 -0.01
C MET A 1 4.33 -17.15 -0.22
N GLU A 2 3.58 -16.68 0.77
CA GLU A 2 2.16 -16.37 0.57
C GLU A 2 2.01 -15.24 -0.45
N THR A 3 1.41 -15.57 -1.59
CA THR A 3 1.24 -14.68 -2.75
C THR A 3 -0.06 -13.87 -2.70
N GLU A 4 -0.80 -13.97 -1.61
CA GLU A 4 -2.17 -13.46 -1.50
C GLU A 4 -2.32 -12.52 -0.31
N TYR A 5 -3.15 -11.49 -0.47
CA TYR A 5 -3.53 -10.59 0.61
C TYR A 5 -5.05 -10.55 0.74
N GLN A 6 -5.58 -11.03 1.86
CA GLN A 6 -7.01 -11.05 2.14
C GLN A 6 -7.47 -9.65 2.57
N LEU A 7 -8.24 -8.97 1.72
CA LEU A 7 -8.84 -7.66 2.05
C LEU A 7 -10.12 -7.80 2.88
N SER A 8 -10.92 -8.83 2.58
CA SER A 8 -12.18 -9.16 3.25
C SER A 8 -12.50 -10.62 2.97
N PRO A 9 -13.48 -11.26 3.63
CA PRO A 9 -13.75 -12.70 3.45
C PRO A 9 -13.94 -13.17 1.99
N ARG A 10 -14.34 -12.27 1.08
CA ARG A 10 -14.57 -12.58 -0.34
C ARG A 10 -13.56 -11.95 -1.30
N VAL A 11 -12.62 -11.16 -0.80
CA VAL A 11 -11.71 -10.38 -1.65
C VAL A 11 -10.27 -10.66 -1.28
N VAL A 12 -9.57 -11.23 -2.25
CA VAL A 12 -8.12 -11.48 -2.20
C VAL A 12 -7.45 -10.63 -3.28
N LEU A 13 -6.33 -10.01 -2.93
CA LEU A 13 -5.41 -9.41 -3.90
C LEU A 13 -4.22 -10.34 -4.15
N ARG A 14 -3.82 -10.42 -5.40
CA ARG A 14 -2.63 -11.12 -5.89
C ARG A 14 -1.75 -10.16 -6.70
N PRO A 15 -0.44 -10.40 -6.82
CA PRO A 15 0.39 -9.71 -7.80
C PRO A 15 -0.30 -9.62 -9.17
N GLY A 16 -0.32 -8.42 -9.76
CA GLY A 16 -1.07 -8.09 -10.98
C GLY A 16 -2.48 -7.54 -10.77
N ASP A 17 -3.09 -7.74 -9.59
CA ASP A 17 -4.39 -7.15 -9.29
C ASP A 17 -4.30 -5.63 -9.13
N ARG A 18 -5.34 -4.95 -9.61
CA ARG A 18 -5.53 -3.52 -9.41
C ARG A 18 -6.28 -3.25 -8.11
N PHE A 19 -5.83 -2.22 -7.39
CA PHE A 19 -6.49 -1.78 -6.18
C PHE A 19 -6.44 -0.27 -6.02
N LYS A 20 -7.38 0.28 -5.26
CA LYS A 20 -7.38 1.68 -4.84
C LYS A 20 -6.85 1.78 -3.41
N ALA A 21 -5.80 2.56 -3.23
CA ALA A 21 -5.28 2.94 -1.92
C ALA A 21 -5.80 4.32 -1.52
N SER A 22 -6.18 4.45 -0.25
CA SER A 22 -6.63 5.70 0.37
C SER A 22 -6.21 5.71 1.83
N ALA A 23 -6.39 6.85 2.50
CA ALA A 23 -5.81 7.06 3.83
C ALA A 23 -4.29 6.82 3.80
N GLY A 24 -3.70 6.38 4.91
CA GLY A 24 -2.26 6.23 5.03
C GLY A 24 -1.62 7.26 5.96
N PRO A 25 -0.30 7.35 5.97
CA PRO A 25 0.43 8.19 6.90
C PRO A 25 0.17 9.68 6.66
N TYR A 26 0.19 10.44 7.74
CA TYR A 26 0.12 11.89 7.71
C TYR A 26 1.04 12.47 8.78
N TYR A 27 1.51 13.69 8.56
CA TYR A 27 2.21 14.47 9.56
C TYR A 27 1.20 15.35 10.29
N ARG A 28 1.25 15.38 11.63
CA ARG A 28 0.46 16.27 12.47
C ARG A 28 1.36 17.41 12.93
N LEU A 29 1.02 18.63 12.54
CA LEU A 29 1.68 19.86 12.97
C LEU A 29 1.31 20.19 14.42
N ASP A 30 2.07 21.10 15.03
CA ASP A 30 1.87 21.52 16.43
C ASP A 30 0.52 22.21 16.64
N ASP A 31 0.00 22.90 15.61
CA ASP A 31 -1.33 23.49 15.57
C ASP A 31 -2.47 22.47 15.32
N GLY A 32 -2.14 21.18 15.23
CA GLY A 32 -3.08 20.09 15.03
C GLY A 32 -3.47 19.81 13.57
N ARG A 33 -3.04 20.65 12.60
CA ARG A 33 -3.30 20.39 11.17
C ARG A 33 -2.62 19.10 10.70
N ARG A 34 -3.23 18.47 9.70
CA ARG A 34 -2.75 17.21 9.11
C ARG A 34 -2.22 17.45 7.70
N VAL A 35 -0.95 17.15 7.48
CA VAL A 35 -0.31 17.16 6.16
C VAL A 35 -0.28 15.73 5.62
N PRO A 36 -0.99 15.41 4.52
CA PRO A 36 -0.99 14.07 3.96
C PRO A 36 0.39 13.71 3.41
N MET A 37 0.90 12.54 3.81
CA MET A 37 2.17 11.98 3.33
C MET A 37 1.94 10.70 2.50
N ALA A 38 0.68 10.40 2.22
CA ALA A 38 0.24 9.12 1.69
C ALA A 38 0.13 9.16 0.17
N ALA A 39 0.68 8.12 -0.50
CA ALA A 39 0.46 7.88 -1.91
C ALA A 39 -0.94 7.27 -2.10
N CYS A 40 -1.90 8.09 -2.55
CA CYS A 40 -3.29 7.69 -2.74
C CYS A 40 -3.61 7.56 -4.23
N GLY A 41 -4.49 6.64 -4.60
CA GLY A 41 -4.90 6.46 -5.99
C GLY A 41 -5.05 5.00 -6.39
N LEU A 42 -5.00 4.76 -7.70
CA LEU A 42 -5.01 3.43 -8.29
C LEU A 42 -3.58 2.91 -8.41
N PHE A 43 -3.41 1.66 -8.01
CA PHE A 43 -2.14 0.94 -8.07
C PHE A 43 -2.35 -0.45 -8.65
N VAL A 44 -1.26 -1.04 -9.11
CA VAL A 44 -1.17 -2.48 -9.38
C VAL A 44 -0.24 -3.11 -8.38
N LEU A 45 -0.70 -4.21 -7.77
CA LEU A 45 0.08 -4.96 -6.80
C LEU A 45 1.25 -5.66 -7.49
N VAL A 46 2.46 -5.44 -6.99
CA VAL A 46 3.68 -6.11 -7.49
C VAL A 46 4.05 -7.24 -6.55
N GLU A 47 4.12 -6.96 -5.25
CA GLU A 47 4.56 -7.92 -4.25
C GLU A 47 3.89 -7.65 -2.90
N ILE A 48 3.71 -8.70 -2.11
CA ILE A 48 3.23 -8.59 -0.73
C ILE A 48 4.37 -8.94 0.21
N VAL A 49 4.78 -7.98 1.02
CA VAL A 49 5.89 -8.11 1.97
C VAL A 49 5.33 -8.24 3.39
N ARG A 50 5.58 -9.37 4.04
CA ARG A 50 5.21 -9.63 5.43
C ARG A 50 6.43 -9.52 6.34
N GLN A 51 6.34 -8.69 7.37
CA GLN A 51 7.40 -8.50 8.36
C GLN A 51 6.83 -8.57 9.77
N ARG A 52 7.04 -9.71 10.45
CA ARG A 52 6.44 -10.01 11.77
C ARG A 52 4.92 -9.82 11.70
N THR A 53 4.39 -8.81 12.39
CA THR A 53 2.96 -8.49 12.45
C THR A 53 2.51 -7.46 11.41
N ARG A 54 3.40 -7.04 10.50
CA ARG A 54 3.13 -5.99 9.52
C ARG A 54 3.03 -6.54 8.12
N VAL A 55 2.11 -5.96 7.36
CA VAL A 55 1.95 -6.27 5.94
C VAL A 55 2.13 -5.00 5.13
N TYR A 56 2.92 -5.10 4.07
CA TYR A 56 3.16 -4.05 3.09
C TYR A 56 2.82 -4.55 1.69
N LEU A 57 2.25 -3.66 0.87
CA LEU A 57 2.04 -3.89 -0.56
C LEU A 57 3.06 -3.06 -1.33
N LEU A 58 3.99 -3.72 -2.02
CA LEU A 58 4.80 -3.06 -3.04
C LEU A 58 3.94 -2.92 -4.29
N ALA A 59 3.78 -1.69 -4.77
CA ALA A 59 2.83 -1.41 -5.84
C ALA A 59 3.36 -0.33 -6.78
N TYR A 60 2.88 -0.36 -8.02
CA TYR A 60 3.20 0.64 -9.03
C TYR A 60 1.93 1.43 -9.40
N GLY A 61 2.05 2.76 -9.42
CA GLY A 61 0.95 3.68 -9.70
C GLY A 61 1.37 4.82 -10.63
N ARG A 62 0.53 5.85 -10.72
CA ARG A 62 0.78 7.02 -11.59
C ARG A 62 2.11 7.70 -11.29
N ASP A 63 2.44 7.84 -10.01
CA ASP A 63 3.62 8.60 -9.54
C ASP A 63 4.82 7.68 -9.28
N GLY A 64 4.78 6.44 -9.78
CA GLY A 64 5.85 5.45 -9.66
C GLY A 64 5.60 4.38 -8.58
N TRP A 65 6.69 3.91 -7.98
CA TRP A 65 6.69 2.84 -6.99
C TRP A 65 6.30 3.33 -5.60
N ALA A 66 5.48 2.55 -4.89
CA ALA A 66 5.07 2.83 -3.52
C ALA A 66 5.09 1.57 -2.66
N LEU A 67 5.55 1.71 -1.41
CA LEU A 67 5.46 0.66 -0.39
C LEU A 67 4.38 1.02 0.64
N LEU A 68 3.23 0.36 0.54
CA LEU A 68 2.02 0.72 1.29
C LEU A 68 1.85 -0.17 2.51
N HIS A 69 1.99 0.39 3.72
CA HIS A 69 1.71 -0.34 4.97
C HIS A 69 0.20 -0.51 5.18
N VAL A 70 -0.31 -1.74 5.20
CA VAL A 70 -1.76 -2.03 5.22
C VAL A 70 -2.24 -2.72 6.50
N GLU A 71 -1.34 -3.39 7.22
CA GLU A 71 -1.71 -4.14 8.42
C GLU A 71 -0.58 -4.10 9.46
N GLY A 72 -0.96 -4.28 10.72
CA GLY A 72 -0.04 -4.27 11.85
C GLY A 72 0.16 -2.89 12.44
N ARG A 73 0.81 -2.85 13.61
CA ARG A 73 1.18 -1.60 14.27
C ARG A 73 2.56 -1.15 13.82
N ARG A 74 2.62 0.05 13.25
CA ARG A 74 3.88 0.75 12.94
C ARG A 74 3.98 2.00 13.83
N ARG A 75 5.15 2.18 14.44
CA ARG A 75 5.51 3.40 15.18
C ARG A 75 6.68 4.07 14.45
N SER A 76 6.70 5.40 14.43
CA SER A 76 7.85 6.18 13.99
C SER A 76 8.48 6.87 15.18
N LYS A 77 9.80 7.10 15.14
CA LYS A 77 10.50 7.99 16.07
C LYS A 77 10.38 9.46 15.66
N VAL A 78 9.95 9.74 14.43
CA VAL A 78 9.74 11.10 13.92
C VAL A 78 8.54 11.72 14.64
N PRO A 79 8.73 12.80 15.41
CA PRO A 79 7.64 13.53 16.05
C PRO A 79 6.60 13.98 15.02
N GLY A 80 5.33 14.05 15.40
CA GLY A 80 4.24 14.45 14.49
C GLY A 80 3.87 13.41 13.42
N LEU A 81 4.74 12.45 13.06
CA LEU A 81 4.43 11.45 12.05
C LEU A 81 3.48 10.37 12.59
N VAL A 82 2.27 10.33 12.04
CA VAL A 82 1.27 9.30 12.35
C VAL A 82 1.31 8.22 11.28
N CYS A 83 1.85 7.04 11.63
CA CYS A 83 1.95 5.87 10.75
C CYS A 83 0.63 5.09 10.62
N ARG A 84 -0.44 5.78 10.21
CA ARG A 84 -1.74 5.15 9.93
C ARG A 84 -1.63 4.21 8.73
N PRO A 85 -2.16 2.96 8.80
CA PRO A 85 -2.22 2.07 7.65
C PRO A 85 -3.08 2.62 6.50
N TYR A 86 -2.75 2.21 5.28
CA TYR A 86 -3.57 2.47 4.10
C TYR A 86 -4.87 1.65 4.17
N ARG A 87 -5.94 2.24 3.65
CA ARG A 87 -7.17 1.53 3.33
C ARG A 87 -7.12 1.09 1.87
N VAL A 88 -7.26 -0.20 1.65
CA VAL A 88 -7.19 -0.82 0.33
C VAL A 88 -8.55 -1.38 -0.07
N ARG A 89 -8.91 -1.18 -1.34
CA ARG A 89 -10.11 -1.77 -1.96
C ARG A 89 -9.73 -2.30 -3.33
N ARG A 90 -10.26 -3.47 -3.72
CA ARG A 90 -10.07 -4.00 -5.08
C ARG A 90 -10.64 -3.02 -6.12
N ALA A 91 -9.98 -2.88 -7.26
CA ALA A 91 -10.41 -1.97 -8.32
C ALA A 91 -10.45 -2.70 -9.68
N GLY A 92 -11.65 -3.01 -10.18
CA GLY A 92 -11.84 -3.52 -11.55
C GLY A 92 -11.15 -4.86 -11.84
N LYS A 93 -11.07 -5.20 -13.14
CA LYS A 93 -10.39 -6.41 -13.63
C LYS A 93 -8.86 -6.27 -13.46
N PRO A 94 -8.14 -7.37 -13.18
CA PRO A 94 -6.68 -7.37 -13.09
C PRO A 94 -6.08 -6.77 -14.36
N TYR A 95 -5.01 -5.98 -14.23
CA TYR A 95 -4.26 -5.52 -15.39
C TYR A 95 -3.27 -6.62 -15.76
N ALA A 96 -3.26 -7.06 -17.01
CA ALA A 96 -2.16 -7.89 -17.50
C ALA A 96 -0.91 -7.01 -17.56
N ILE A 97 -0.18 -6.88 -16.44
CA ILE A 97 1.16 -6.31 -16.50
C ILE A 97 2.03 -7.36 -17.18
N ALA A 98 2.32 -7.16 -18.46
CA ALA A 98 3.51 -7.71 -19.05
C ALA A 98 4.70 -7.06 -18.33
N PHE A 99 5.17 -7.67 -17.24
CA PHE A 99 6.44 -7.30 -16.63
C PHE A 99 7.51 -7.60 -17.68
N ARG A 100 7.89 -6.60 -18.47
CA ARG A 100 9.20 -6.65 -19.13
C ARG A 100 10.19 -6.70 -17.97
N LYS A 101 10.86 -7.86 -17.82
CA LYS A 101 12.00 -8.01 -16.92
C LYS A 101 12.91 -6.78 -17.10
N PRO A 102 13.46 -6.20 -16.01
CA PRO A 102 14.51 -5.22 -16.17
C PRO A 102 15.62 -5.87 -17.00
N ILE A 103 16.11 -5.11 -17.98
CA ILE A 103 17.28 -5.48 -18.79
C ILE A 103 18.41 -5.76 -17.80
N ALA A 104 18.95 -6.98 -17.88
CA ALA A 104 20.11 -7.44 -17.12
C ALA A 104 21.37 -6.66 -17.51
#